data_AF-A0A4Y1ZED6-F1
#
_entry.id   AF-A0A4Y1ZED6-F1
#
_cell.length_a   1.000
_cell.length_b   1.000
_cell.length_c   1.000
_cell.angle_alpha   90.00
_cell.angle_beta   90.00
_cell.angle_gamma   90.00
#
_symmetry.space_group_name_H-M   'P 1'
#
loop_
_entity.id
_entity.type
_entity.pdbx_description
1 polymer ?
#
loop_
_entity_poly.entity_id
_entity_poly.type
_entity_poly.pdbx_seq_one_letter_code
_entity_poly.pdbx_strand_id
1 'polypeptide(L)' 'MIDIYLTDEQDRLIKKDELTKGCWINLTRPSEFEIQKVVEGTGISSDFIRDSLDDDERSRIEKRMIPS' A
#
# COMPACT_ATOMS: atom_id res chain seq x y z
N MET A 1 -3.32 10.70 3.76
CA MET A 1 -2.23 11.15 2.87
C MET A 1 -1.75 9.97 2.05
N ILE A 2 -1.83 10.08 0.73
CA ILE A 2 -1.36 9.08 -0.22
C ILE A 2 -0.09 9.57 -0.92
N ASP A 3 0.95 8.73 -0.92
CA ASP A 3 2.18 8.94 -1.68
C ASP A 3 2.39 7.74 -2.62
N ILE A 4 2.66 7.99 -3.90
CA ILE A 4 2.95 6.93 -4.86
C ILE A 4 4.42 7.05 -5.26
N TYR A 5 5.13 5.94 -5.26
CA TYR A 5 6.53 5.82 -5.60
C TYR A 5 6.70 4.80 -6.71
N LEU A 6 7.65 5.03 -7.61
CA LEU A 6 8.04 4.08 -8.65
C LEU A 6 9.56 4.02 -8.66
N THR A 7 10.13 2.82 -8.83
CA THR A 7 11.56 2.69 -9.05
C THR A 7 11.84 2.85 -10.54
N ASP A 8 12.66 3.83 -10.90
CA ASP A 8 13.10 4.04 -12.27
C ASP A 8 14.21 3.03 -12.67
N GLU A 9 14.58 2.96 -13.95
CA GLU A 9 15.63 2.07 -14.46
C GLU A 9 17.02 2.28 -13.82
N GLN A 10 17.18 3.36 -13.06
CA GLN A 10 18.40 3.71 -12.34
C GLN A 10 18.33 3.35 -10.84
N ASP A 11 17.39 2.48 -10.43
CA ASP A 11 17.16 2.11 -9.02
C ASP A 11 16.84 3.30 -8.11
N ARG A 12 16.26 4.36 -8.68
CA ARG A 12 15.88 5.57 -7.94
C ARG A 12 14.39 5.56 -7.66
N LEU A 13 14.03 5.73 -6.38
CA LEU A 13 12.66 5.91 -5.96
C LEU A 13 12.17 7.30 -6.37
N ILE A 14 11.29 7.38 -7.35
CA ILE A 14 10.67 8.63 -7.80
C ILE A 14 9.22 8.70 -7.33
N LYS A 15 8.79 9.88 -6.85
CA LYS A 15 7.39 10.11 -6.49
C LYS A 15 6.56 10.36 -7.74
N LYS A 16 5.38 9.75 -7.84
CA LYS A 16 4.41 9.92 -8.92
C LYS A 16 3.07 10.35 -8.33
N ASP A 17 2.27 11.02 -9.15
CA ASP A 17 0.87 11.37 -8.82
C ASP A 17 -0.14 10.39 -9.45
N GLU A 18 0.34 9.52 -10.34
CA GLU A 18 -0.48 8.57 -11.09
C GLU A 18 -0.16 7.12 -10.68
N LEU A 19 -1.23 6.34 -10.48
CA LEU A 19 -1.16 4.91 -10.18
C LEU A 19 -0.69 4.16 -11.42
N THR A 20 0.52 3.61 -11.37
CA THR A 20 1.15 2.90 -12.50
C THR A 20 1.44 1.45 -12.11
N LYS A 21 1.40 0.52 -13.08
CA LYS A 21 1.71 -0.89 -12.80
C LYS A 21 3.13 -1.03 -12.26
N GLY A 22 3.27 -1.64 -11.08
CA GLY A 22 4.56 -1.77 -10.38
C GLY A 22 4.95 -0.59 -9.50
N CYS A 23 4.04 0.39 -9.30
CA CYS A 23 4.25 1.44 -8.31
C CYS A 23 4.00 0.94 -6.88
N TRP A 24 4.72 1.55 -5.94
CA TRP A 24 4.54 1.39 -4.52
C TRP A 24 3.64 2.54 -4.02
N ILE A 25 2.51 2.19 -3.44
CA ILE A 25 1.59 3.14 -2.82
C ILE A 25 1.81 3.12 -1.32
N ASN A 26 2.14 4.27 -0.75
CA ASN A 26 2.25 4.50 0.68
C ASN A 26 1.02 5.27 1.17
N LEU A 27 0.29 4.70 2.12
CA LEU A 27 -0.91 5.28 2.68
C LEU A 27 -0.65 5.61 4.15
N THR A 28 -0.65 6.90 4.49
CA THR A 28 -0.51 7.34 5.88
C THR A 28 -1.81 8.01 6.30
N ARG A 29 -2.57 7.34 7.17
CA ARG A 29 -3.88 7.78 7.68
C ARG A 29 -4.74 8.40 6.55
N PRO A 30 -5.02 7.63 5.48
CA PRO A 30 -5.79 8.13 4.35
C PRO A 30 -7.23 8.44 4.75
N SER A 31 -7.83 9.41 4.07
CA SER A 31 -9.27 9.63 4.14
C SER A 31 -10.03 8.59 3.31
N GLU A 32 -11.32 8.38 3.58
CA GLU A 32 -12.15 7.45 2.80
C GLU A 32 -12.13 7.75 1.29
N PHE A 33 -12.05 9.03 0.92
CA PHE A 33 -11.92 9.45 -0.47
C PHE A 33 -10.61 9.00 -1.11
N GLU A 34 -9.49 9.09 -0.38
CA GLU A 34 -8.19 8.60 -0.85
C GLU A 34 -8.19 7.08 -1.00
N ILE A 35 -8.81 6.37 -0.04
CA ILE A 35 -8.96 4.90 -0.12
C ILE A 35 -9.73 4.54 -1.37
N GLN A 36 -10.90 5.15 -1.61
CA GLN A 36 -11.72 4.87 -2.79
C GLN A 36 -10.95 5.10 -4.10
N LYS A 37 -10.16 6.18 -4.18
CA LYS A 37 -9.31 6.47 -5.34
C LYS A 37 -8.28 5.38 -5.62
N VAL A 38 -7.69 4.80 -4.57
CA VAL A 38 -6.76 3.67 -4.71
C VAL A 38 -7.49 2.40 -5.10
N VAL A 39 -8.65 2.13 -4.50
CA VAL A 39 -9.49 0.96 -4.80
C VAL A 39 -9.90 0.97 -6.27
N GLU A 40 -10.35 2.11 -6.78
CA GLU A 40 -10.71 2.27 -8.19
C GLU A 40 -9.49 2.16 -9.13
N GLY A 41 -8.33 2.70 -8.72
CA GLY A 41 -7.13 2.68 -9.55
C GLY A 41 -6.32 1.38 -9.52
N THR A 42 -6.44 0.57 -8.46
CA THR A 42 -5.70 -0.69 -8.28
C THR A 42 -6.58 -1.93 -8.39
N GLY A 43 -7.89 -1.78 -8.22
CA GLY A 43 -8.86 -2.88 -8.13
C GLY A 43 -8.82 -3.65 -6.81
N ILE A 44 -8.03 -3.21 -5.83
CA ILE A 44 -7.93 -3.82 -4.49
C ILE A 44 -9.09 -3.33 -3.63
N SER A 45 -9.74 -4.19 -2.84
CA SER A 45 -10.86 -3.76 -1.98
C SER A 45 -10.44 -2.76 -0.90
N SER A 46 -11.32 -1.82 -0.56
CA SER A 46 -11.10 -0.87 0.54
C SER A 46 -10.86 -1.58 1.86
N ASP A 47 -11.54 -2.71 2.08
CA ASP A 47 -11.34 -3.56 3.25
C ASP A 47 -9.90 -4.02 3.38
N PHE A 48 -9.23 -4.41 2.29
CA PHE A 48 -7.84 -4.88 2.34
C PHE A 48 -6.87 -3.77 2.74
N ILE A 49 -7.11 -2.55 2.24
CA ILE A 49 -6.35 -1.36 2.59
C ILE A 49 -6.58 -0.99 4.05
N ARG A 50 -7.84 -1.05 4.50
CA ARG A 50 -8.27 -0.68 5.85
C ARG A 50 -7.80 -1.69 6.90
N ASP A 51 -7.80 -2.98 6.55
CA ASP A 51 -7.22 -4.07 7.34
C ASP A 51 -5.71 -3.82 7.54
N SER A 52 -4.97 -3.54 6.45
CA SER A 52 -3.54 -3.23 6.51
C SER A 52 -3.16 -1.92 7.23
N LEU A 53 -4.14 -1.03 7.44
CA LEU A 53 -3.97 0.28 8.07
C LEU A 53 -4.58 0.36 9.48
N ASP A 54 -5.20 -0.72 9.96
CA ASP A 54 -5.86 -0.73 11.26
C ASP A 54 -4.81 -0.64 12.37
N ASP A 55 -4.88 0.43 13.16
CA ASP A 55 -3.93 0.73 14.24
C ASP A 55 -4.00 -0.32 15.37
N ASP A 56 -5.09 -1.09 15.43
CA ASP A 56 -5.28 -2.24 16.33
C ASP A 56 -4.55 -3.52 15.85
N GLU A 57 -3.93 -3.50 14.65
CA GLU A 57 -3.16 -4.62 14.13
C GLU A 57 -1.76 -4.66 14.75
N ARG A 58 -1.67 -5.23 15.97
CA ARG A 58 -0.41 -5.67 16.58
C ARG A 58 0.41 -6.40 15.51
N SER A 59 1.64 -5.94 15.27
CA SER A 59 2.57 -6.48 14.28
C SER A 59 2.49 -8.00 14.17
N ARG A 60 1.78 -8.50 13.15
CA ARG A 60 1.58 -9.93 12.96
C ARG A 60 2.76 -10.48 12.19
N ILE A 61 3.86 -10.70 12.89
CA ILE A 61 5.04 -11.39 12.36
C ILE A 61 4.71 -12.88 12.30
N GLU A 62 4.11 -13.36 11.21
CA GLU A 62 4.05 -14.80 10.94
C GLU A 62 5.45 -15.30 10.56
N LYS A 63 6.25 -15.64 11.57
CA LYS A 63 7.43 -16.48 11.38
C LYS A 63 6.93 -17.89 11.09
N ARG A 64 6.91 -18.27 9.81
CA ARG A 64 6.71 -19.67 9.41
C ARG A 64 7.83 -20.51 10.02
N MET A 65 7.61 -20.98 11.25
CA MET A 65 8.43 -22.03 11.84
C MET A 65 8.14 -23.28 11.02
N ILE A 66 9.10 -23.65 10.19
CA ILE A 66 9.17 -24.95 9.55
C ILE A 66 9.47 -25.94 10.69
N PRO A 67 8.59 -26.87 11.06
CA PRO A 67 8.96 -27.94 11.98
C PRO A 67 10.00 -28.82 11.27
N SER A 68 11.07 -29.15 12.00
CA SER A 68 12.11 -30.11 11.58
C SER A 68 11.57 -31.51 11.40
#